data_AF-A0A1H4DFS6-F1
#
_entry.id   AF-A0A1H4DFS6-F1
#
_cell.length_a   1.000
_cell.length_b   1.000
_cell.length_c   1.000
_cell.angle_alpha   90.00
_cell.angle_beta   90.00
_cell.angle_gamma   90.00
#
_symmetry.space_group_name_H-M   'P 1'
#
loop_
_entity.id
_entity.type
_entity.pdbx_description
1 polymer ?
#
loop_
_entity_poly.entity_id
_entity_poly.type
_entity_poly.pdbx_seq_one_letter_code
_entity_poly.pdbx_strand_id
1 'polypeptide(L)' 'MADNINGRIQHPAYNAATLATKNPVLLKGEVVYEADTGKHKLGDGATPWNALPYAGGGILRAISPPSE' A
#
# COMPACT_ATOMS: atom_id res chain seq x y z
N MET A 1 26.32 20.95 6.38
CA MET A 1 26.10 20.05 5.22
C MET A 1 25.33 18.86 5.75
N ALA A 2 24.18 18.53 5.16
CA ALA A 2 23.43 17.35 5.58
C ALA A 2 24.09 16.12 4.96
N ASP A 3 24.47 15.15 5.78
CA ASP A 3 25.03 13.89 5.30
C ASP A 3 23.90 13.06 4.66
N ASN A 4 24.11 12.62 3.42
CA ASN A 4 23.15 11.78 2.72
C ASN A 4 23.16 10.37 3.32
N ILE A 5 22.01 9.93 3.85
CA ILE A 5 21.83 8.56 4.32
C ILE A 5 21.48 7.68 3.11
N ASN A 6 22.47 6.89 2.67
CA ASN A 6 22.26 5.89 1.63
C ASN A 6 21.81 4.57 2.28
N GLY A 7 20.54 4.21 2.11
CA GLY A 7 19.96 2.97 2.65
C GLY A 7 18.95 2.34 1.70
N ARG A 8 18.85 1.01 1.74
CA ARG A 8 17.78 0.25 1.08
C ARG A 8 16.85 -0.29 2.13
N ILE A 9 15.57 0.06 2.06
CA ILE A 9 14.52 -0.53 2.89
C ILE A 9 13.84 -1.61 2.05
N GLN A 10 13.64 -2.80 2.63
CA GLN A 10 12.90 -3.89 2.02
C GLN A 10 11.79 -4.31 2.99
N HIS A 11 10.55 -4.28 2.52
CA HIS A 11 9.42 -4.80 3.28
C HIS A 11 9.32 -6.33 3.12
N PRO A 12 8.80 -7.05 4.12
CA PRO A 12 8.52 -8.46 3.96
C PRO A 12 7.56 -8.70 2.79
N ALA A 13 7.86 -9.71 1.97
CA ALA A 13 7.03 -10.07 0.82
C ALA A 13 5.84 -10.92 1.27
N TYR A 14 4.66 -10.32 1.35
CA TYR A 14 3.40 -11.04 1.57
C TYR A 14 2.56 -11.03 0.29
N ASN A 15 1.95 -12.15 -0.06
CA ASN A 15 0.97 -12.18 -1.15
C ASN A 15 -0.39 -11.63 -0.69
N ALA A 16 -1.23 -11.25 -1.66
CA ALA A 16 -2.56 -10.69 -1.41
C ALA A 16 -3.42 -11.61 -0.54
N ALA A 17 -3.39 -12.92 -0.78
CA ALA A 17 -4.15 -13.89 0.01
C ALA A 17 -3.74 -13.90 1.49
N THR A 18 -2.43 -13.88 1.78
CA THR A 18 -1.92 -13.86 3.15
C THR A 18 -2.31 -12.59 3.88
N LEU A 19 -2.23 -11.43 3.20
CA LEU A 19 -2.65 -10.15 3.77
C LEU A 19 -4.16 -10.10 4.01
N ALA A 20 -4.95 -10.66 3.09
CA ALA A 20 -6.40 -10.73 3.24
C ALA A 20 -6.83 -11.67 4.38
N THR A 21 -6.16 -12.81 4.56
CA THR A 21 -6.42 -13.77 5.63
C THR A 21 -5.98 -13.23 7.00
N LYS A 22 -4.78 -12.65 7.09
CA LYS A 22 -4.29 -12.08 8.36
C LYS A 22 -5.03 -10.80 8.74
N ASN A 23 -5.50 -10.05 7.74
CA ASN A 23 -6.23 -8.80 7.87
C ASN A 23 -5.65 -7.85 8.94
N PRO A 24 -4.33 -7.53 8.88
CA PRO A 24 -3.70 -6.71 9.92
C PRO A 24 -4.23 -5.27 9.90
N VAL A 25 -4.24 -4.62 11.07
CA VAL A 25 -4.37 -3.17 11.16
C VAL A 25 -2.97 -2.56 10.99
N LEU A 26 -2.79 -1.78 9.94
CA LEU A 26 -1.53 -1.11 9.66
C LEU A 26 -1.38 0.15 10.51
N LEU A 27 -0.16 0.44 10.96
CA LEU A 27 0.14 1.67 11.69
C LEU A 27 -0.11 2.90 10.80
N LYS A 28 -0.37 4.05 11.44
CA LYS A 28 -0.59 5.30 10.72
C LYS A 28 0.67 5.67 9.93
N GLY A 29 0.53 5.76 8.61
CA GLY A 29 1.64 6.05 7.69
C GLY A 29 2.42 4.81 7.22
N GLU A 30 2.09 3.62 7.70
CA GLU A 30 2.71 2.37 7.25
C GLU A 30 2.25 2.01 5.84
N VAL A 31 3.19 1.70 4.95
CA VAL A 31 2.91 1.26 3.58
C VAL A 31 3.24 -0.21 3.45
N VAL A 32 2.24 -1.02 3.10
CA VAL A 32 2.42 -2.46 2.85
C VAL A 32 2.06 -2.79 1.41
N TYR A 33 2.92 -3.60 0.78
CA TYR A 33 2.82 -4.04 -0.61
C TYR A 33 2.40 -5.51 -0.69
N GLU A 34 1.56 -5.82 -1.67
CA GLU A 34 1.27 -7.17 -2.12
C GLU A 34 2.37 -7.59 -3.13
N ALA A 35 3.13 -8.62 -2.78
CA ALA A 35 4.30 -9.04 -3.56
C ALA A 35 3.92 -9.63 -4.94
N ASP A 36 2.74 -10.21 -5.06
CA ASP A 36 2.22 -10.88 -6.25
C ASP A 36 1.46 -9.94 -7.20
N THR A 37 0.82 -8.90 -6.67
CA THR A 37 0.02 -7.96 -7.48
C THR A 37 0.72 -6.60 -7.70
N GLY A 38 1.74 -6.29 -6.89
CA GLY A 38 2.40 -4.98 -6.88
C GLY A 38 1.54 -3.84 -6.30
N LYS A 39 0.32 -4.14 -5.82
CA LYS A 39 -0.55 -3.14 -5.19
C LYS A 39 -0.10 -2.85 -3.78
N HIS A 40 -0.47 -1.69 -3.25
CA HIS A 40 -0.17 -1.31 -1.88
C HIS A 40 -1.31 -0.51 -1.25
N LYS A 41 -1.31 -0.50 0.09
CA LYS A 41 -2.24 0.29 0.90
C LYS A 41 -1.45 1.08 1.94
N LEU A 42 -2.05 2.19 2.38
CA LEU A 42 -1.53 3.04 3.45
C LEU A 42 -2.36 2.83 4.71
N GLY A 43 -1.70 2.55 5.82
CA GLY A 43 -2.34 2.45 7.13
C GLY A 43 -2.75 3.80 7.70
N ASP A 44 -3.91 3.83 8.34
CA ASP A 44 -4.42 4.96 9.12
C ASP A 44 -4.31 4.73 10.65
N GLY A 45 -3.85 3.54 11.07
CA GLY A 45 -3.72 3.15 12.47
C GLY A 45 -4.96 2.48 13.09
N ALA A 46 -6.05 2.30 12.32
CA ALA A 46 -7.32 1.78 12.86
C ALA A 46 -8.04 0.82 11.91
N THR A 47 -7.97 1.07 10.60
CA THR A 47 -8.70 0.31 9.59
C THR A 47 -7.94 -0.97 9.23
N PRO A 48 -8.60 -2.16 9.28
CA PRO A 48 -7.99 -3.40 8.85
C PRO A 48 -7.68 -3.41 7.34
N TRP A 49 -6.66 -4.16 6.94
CA TRP A 49 -6.19 -4.29 5.56
C TRP A 49 -7.31 -4.44 4.52
N ASN A 50 -8.30 -5.31 4.78
CA ASN A 50 -9.38 -5.59 3.83
C ASN A 50 -10.28 -4.37 3.57
N ALA A 51 -10.42 -3.49 4.56
CA ALA A 51 -11.23 -2.27 4.46
C ALA A 51 -10.42 -1.06 3.97
N LEU A 52 -9.09 -1.12 3.99
CA LEU A 52 -8.25 -0.05 3.46
C LEU A 52 -8.36 0.07 1.93
N PRO A 53 -8.39 1.29 1.36
CA PRO A 53 -8.33 1.49 -0.07
C PRO A 53 -6.92 1.21 -0.61
N TYR A 54 -6.83 0.77 -1.87
CA TYR A 54 -5.56 0.72 -2.58
C TYR A 54 -5.05 2.13 -2.92
N ALA A 55 -3.76 2.35 -2.69
CA ALA A 55 -3.07 3.57 -3.09
C ALA A 55 -2.73 3.54 -4.59
N GLY A 56 -2.63 4.72 -5.22
CA GLY A 56 -2.28 4.88 -6.64
C GLY A 56 -3.42 5.24 -7.60
N GLY A 57 -4.65 5.45 -7.12
CA GLY A 57 -5.81 5.81 -7.95
C GLY A 57 -6.03 7.32 -8.19
N GLY A 58 -5.07 8.17 -7.86
CA GLY A 58 -5.30 9.62 -7.70
C GLY A 58 -5.24 10.48 -8.97
N ILE A 59 -4.49 10.06 -9.99
CA ILE A 59 -4.30 10.89 -11.20
C ILE A 59 -4.86 10.25 -12.48
N LEU A 60 -4.71 8.94 -12.69
CA LEU A 60 -5.13 8.31 -13.95
C LEU A 60 -6.66 8.18 -14.12
N ARG A 61 -7.43 8.05 -13.02
CA ARG A 61 -8.91 7.97 -13.09
C ARG A 61 -9.59 9.31 -13.34
N ALA A 62 -8.89 10.43 -13.12
CA ALA A 62 -9.39 11.76 -13.42
C ALA A 62 -9.21 12.16 -14.89
N ILE A 63 -8.21 11.58 -15.58
CA ILE A 63 -7.89 11.84 -17.01
C ILE A 63 -8.47 10.80 -17.97
N SER A 64 -8.98 9.68 -17.45
CA SER A 64 -9.70 8.69 -18.25
C SER A 64 -11.10 8.47 -17.65
N PRO A 65 -12.11 9.27 -18.06
CA PRO A 65 -13.50 8.95 -17.75
C PRO A 65 -13.83 7.57 -18.35
N PRO A 66 -14.75 6.80 -17.71
CA PRO A 66 -15.23 5.55 -18.29
C PRO A 66 -15.85 5.85 -19.66
N SER A 67 -15.38 5.16 -20.70
CA SER A 67 -16.13 5.05 -21.95
C SER A 67 -17.34 4.16 -21.69
N GLU A 68 -18.52 4.76 -21.68
CA GLU A 68 -19.80 4.04 -21.77
C GLU A 68 -20.01 3.50 -23.19
#